data_AF-K9EGB9-F1
#
_entry.id   AF-K9EGB9-F1
#
_cell.length_a   1.000
_cell.length_b   1.000
_cell.length_c   1.000
_cell.angle_alpha   90.00
_cell.angle_beta   90.00
_cell.angle_gamma   90.00
#
_symmetry.space_group_name_H-M   'P 1'
#
loop_
_entity.id
_entity.type
_entity.pdbx_description
1 polymer ?
#
loop_
_entity_poly.entity_id
_entity_poly.type
_entity_poly.pdbx_seq_one_letter_code
_entity_poly.pdbx_strand_id
1 'polypeptide(L)'
;MKNWLALEADIDLIMNKHYTPGRNGRRIDKVIIHHNAGNLTIKGCYDVWQTRPASAHYQVQSDGRIGQLVWDRDTAWHAGNWVANTTSIGIEHADMTSDPWTVSEACLDNGAHLVAAICKFYGLGRPVWGKNVFGHKNFSSTECPASLAGSQHAAYMARAQSWYDQMTGNTPAPAPATPDIDALADAVIRGDYGNGEERKRRLGANYAAIQQRVNEKLSGNTPATKPAAPNIDALADAVIRGEYGNGEERKRRLGNLYSAVQARVNAKLGY
;
A
#
# COMPACT_ATOMS: atom_id res chain seq x y z
N MET A 1 5.38 -14.83 -14.61
CA MET A 1 5.16 -14.96 -16.07
C MET A 1 6.48 -15.29 -16.74
N LYS A 2 6.47 -16.14 -17.76
CA LYS A 2 7.65 -16.36 -18.62
C LYS A 2 7.89 -15.18 -19.56
N ASN A 3 6.82 -14.58 -20.07
CA ASN A 3 6.88 -13.45 -20.98
C ASN A 3 5.71 -12.50 -20.76
N TRP A 4 5.98 -11.31 -20.24
CA TRP A 4 4.98 -10.27 -20.00
C TRP A 4 4.47 -9.62 -21.29
N LEU A 5 5.27 -9.61 -22.37
CA LEU A 5 4.88 -8.99 -23.64
C LEU A 5 3.99 -9.89 -24.49
N ALA A 6 4.10 -11.21 -24.33
CA ALA A 6 3.28 -12.19 -25.04
C ALA A 6 2.17 -12.81 -24.17
N LEU A 7 2.06 -12.38 -22.90
CA LEU A 7 1.16 -12.96 -21.89
C LEU A 7 1.37 -14.46 -21.67
N GLU A 8 2.62 -14.92 -21.67
CA GLU A 8 2.94 -16.32 -21.40
C GLU A 8 3.09 -16.55 -19.89
N ALA A 9 2.16 -17.33 -19.33
CA ALA A 9 2.14 -17.68 -17.91
C ALA A 9 3.33 -18.57 -17.50
N ASP A 10 3.59 -18.64 -16.20
CA ASP A 10 4.60 -19.57 -15.67
C ASP A 10 4.18 -21.03 -15.90
N ILE A 11 2.86 -21.27 -15.84
CA ILE A 11 2.22 -22.56 -16.07
C ILE A 11 0.94 -22.33 -16.86
N ASP A 12 0.74 -23.12 -17.92
CA ASP A 12 -0.56 -23.24 -18.56
C ASP A 12 -1.21 -24.54 -18.04
N LEU A 13 -2.27 -24.39 -17.23
CA LEU A 13 -3.07 -25.49 -16.71
C LEU A 13 -4.51 -25.30 -17.18
N ILE A 14 -4.67 -25.38 -18.50
CA ILE A 14 -5.89 -24.99 -19.18
C ILE A 14 -7.03 -25.95 -18.86
N MET A 15 -8.17 -25.38 -18.48
CA MET A 15 -9.39 -26.13 -18.21
C MET A 15 -10.03 -26.67 -19.50
N ASN A 16 -10.73 -27.80 -19.35
CA ASN A 16 -11.51 -28.42 -20.43
C ASN A 16 -13.04 -28.21 -20.31
N LYS A 17 -13.51 -27.54 -19.25
CA LYS A 17 -14.93 -27.25 -18.97
C LYS A 17 -15.08 -25.95 -18.19
N HIS A 18 -16.32 -25.50 -18.00
CA HIS A 18 -16.67 -24.28 -17.28
C HIS A 18 -16.06 -22.99 -17.85
N TYR A 19 -16.02 -22.93 -19.18
CA TYR A 19 -15.79 -21.75 -19.98
C TYR A 19 -16.64 -21.85 -21.25
N THR A 20 -16.78 -20.76 -22.00
CA THR A 20 -17.42 -20.77 -23.33
C THR A 20 -16.36 -20.48 -24.40
N PRO A 21 -16.21 -21.32 -25.44
CA PRO A 21 -15.30 -21.03 -26.54
C PRO A 21 -15.61 -19.70 -27.23
N GLY A 22 -14.57 -18.94 -27.53
CA GLY A 22 -14.69 -17.61 -28.11
C GLY A 22 -15.25 -16.55 -27.16
N ARG A 23 -15.47 -15.35 -27.70
CA ARG A 23 -15.97 -14.17 -26.97
C ARG A 23 -17.28 -13.61 -27.51
N ASN A 24 -18.02 -14.42 -28.27
CA ASN A 24 -19.28 -14.02 -28.91
C ASN A 24 -19.16 -12.75 -29.76
N GLY A 25 -18.09 -12.66 -30.57
CA GLY A 25 -17.80 -11.51 -31.43
C GLY A 25 -17.31 -10.24 -30.71
N ARG A 26 -17.13 -10.30 -29.38
CA ARG A 26 -16.70 -9.15 -28.57
C ARG A 26 -15.20 -9.11 -28.40
N ARG A 27 -14.68 -7.91 -28.11
CA ARG A 27 -13.28 -7.68 -27.80
C ARG A 27 -13.09 -7.56 -26.29
N ILE A 28 -11.89 -7.87 -25.83
CA ILE A 28 -11.47 -7.58 -24.46
C ILE A 28 -11.34 -6.06 -24.33
N ASP A 29 -12.01 -5.49 -23.34
CA ASP A 29 -11.99 -4.05 -23.04
C ASP A 29 -11.55 -3.72 -21.61
N LYS A 30 -11.48 -4.73 -20.73
CA LYS A 30 -11.12 -4.52 -19.32
C LYS A 30 -10.55 -5.76 -18.65
N VAL A 31 -9.93 -5.53 -17.49
CA VAL A 31 -9.52 -6.57 -16.54
C VAL A 31 -10.47 -6.55 -15.33
N ILE A 32 -10.86 -7.72 -14.84
CA ILE A 32 -11.62 -7.87 -13.60
C ILE A 32 -10.77 -8.59 -12.56
N ILE A 33 -10.55 -7.92 -11.43
CA ILE A 33 -9.76 -8.40 -10.30
C ILE A 33 -10.65 -9.19 -9.36
N HIS A 34 -10.12 -10.35 -8.94
CA HIS A 34 -10.71 -11.24 -7.94
C HIS A 34 -9.68 -11.60 -6.87
N HIS A 35 -10.19 -12.01 -5.71
CA HIS A 35 -9.44 -12.79 -4.74
C HIS A 35 -10.10 -14.17 -4.63
N ASN A 36 -9.33 -15.21 -4.32
CA ASN A 36 -9.86 -16.57 -4.32
C ASN A 36 -10.43 -17.01 -2.96
N ALA A 37 -10.52 -16.10 -1.98
CA ALA A 37 -11.05 -16.31 -0.64
C ALA A 37 -10.31 -17.44 0.11
N GLY A 38 -9.00 -17.50 -0.08
CA GLY A 38 -8.11 -18.52 0.46
C GLY A 38 -6.69 -18.37 -0.07
N ASN A 39 -5.80 -19.31 0.24
CA ASN A 39 -4.45 -19.34 -0.30
C ASN A 39 -4.33 -20.40 -1.40
N LEU A 40 -5.21 -20.35 -2.40
CA LEU A 40 -5.24 -21.40 -3.43
C LEU A 40 -4.06 -21.27 -4.40
N THR A 41 -3.45 -22.41 -4.70
CA THR A 41 -2.45 -22.55 -5.77
C THR A 41 -3.12 -22.52 -7.15
N ILE A 42 -2.33 -22.43 -8.22
CA ILE A 42 -2.82 -22.58 -9.61
C ILE A 42 -3.59 -23.89 -9.75
N LYS A 43 -3.02 -24.98 -9.23
CA LYS A 43 -3.67 -26.29 -9.22
C LYS A 43 -4.91 -26.31 -8.31
N GLY A 44 -4.87 -25.63 -7.17
CA GLY A 44 -6.02 -25.48 -6.27
C GLY A 44 -7.23 -24.82 -6.94
N CYS A 45 -7.02 -23.69 -7.63
CA CYS A 45 -8.09 -23.05 -8.41
C CYS A 45 -8.60 -23.97 -9.53
N TYR A 46 -7.69 -24.61 -10.28
CA TYR A 46 -8.06 -25.58 -11.31
C TYR A 46 -8.95 -26.70 -10.75
N ASP A 47 -8.58 -27.27 -9.60
CA ASP A 47 -9.28 -28.39 -8.97
C ASP A 47 -10.69 -27.97 -8.48
N VAL A 48 -10.82 -26.80 -7.84
CA VAL A 48 -12.12 -26.25 -7.41
C VAL A 48 -13.08 -26.10 -8.59
N TRP A 49 -12.58 -25.59 -9.71
CA TRP A 49 -13.39 -25.36 -10.90
C TRP A 49 -13.64 -26.63 -11.72
N GLN A 50 -13.16 -27.80 -11.30
CA GLN A 50 -13.60 -29.05 -11.90
C GLN A 50 -15.06 -29.38 -11.58
N THR A 51 -15.57 -28.95 -10.43
CA THR A 51 -16.93 -29.26 -9.99
C THR A 51 -17.80 -28.02 -9.81
N ARG A 52 -17.19 -26.84 -9.63
CA ARG A 52 -17.89 -25.56 -9.56
C ARG A 52 -18.01 -24.93 -10.95
N PRO A 53 -19.21 -24.52 -11.42
CA PRO A 53 -19.40 -23.88 -12.73
C PRO A 53 -18.95 -22.42 -12.74
N ALA A 54 -17.66 -22.21 -12.51
CA ALA A 54 -16.99 -20.91 -12.49
C ALA A 54 -15.55 -21.08 -13.01
N SER A 55 -14.92 -19.99 -13.41
CA SER A 55 -13.53 -19.96 -13.82
C SER A 55 -12.98 -18.56 -14.02
N ALA A 56 -11.65 -18.41 -14.01
CA ALA A 56 -10.97 -17.19 -14.44
C ALA A 56 -9.86 -17.52 -15.46
N HIS A 57 -9.32 -16.48 -16.09
CA HIS A 57 -8.28 -16.66 -17.11
C HIS A 57 -6.92 -16.91 -16.46
N TYR A 58 -6.62 -16.19 -15.38
CA TYR A 58 -5.35 -16.30 -14.66
C TYR A 58 -5.56 -16.47 -13.15
N GLN A 59 -4.59 -17.12 -12.51
CA GLN A 59 -4.45 -17.24 -11.06
C GLN A 59 -3.05 -16.77 -10.64
N VAL A 60 -2.99 -15.88 -9.64
CA VAL A 60 -1.75 -15.40 -9.01
C VAL A 60 -1.64 -16.01 -7.62
N GLN A 61 -0.61 -16.84 -7.41
CA GLN A 61 -0.35 -17.45 -6.11
C GLN A 61 0.27 -16.45 -5.12
N SER A 62 0.29 -16.83 -3.85
CA SER A 62 0.96 -16.08 -2.79
C SER A 62 2.48 -15.96 -2.96
N ASP A 63 3.12 -16.85 -3.71
CA ASP A 63 4.54 -16.73 -4.09
C ASP A 63 4.75 -15.87 -5.36
N GLY A 64 3.67 -15.32 -5.92
CA GLY A 64 3.68 -14.51 -7.14
C GLY A 64 3.67 -15.32 -8.43
N ARG A 65 3.70 -16.66 -8.39
CA ARG A 65 3.64 -17.48 -9.61
C ARG A 65 2.27 -17.33 -10.28
N ILE A 66 2.26 -17.21 -11.60
CA ILE A 66 1.06 -16.98 -12.40
C ILE A 66 0.76 -18.19 -13.28
N GLY A 67 -0.47 -18.69 -13.21
CA GLY A 67 -0.96 -19.73 -14.10
C GLY A 67 -2.11 -19.26 -14.98
N GLN A 68 -2.14 -19.70 -16.23
CA GLN A 68 -3.30 -19.54 -17.11
C GLN A 68 -4.21 -20.77 -17.00
N LEU A 69 -5.50 -20.53 -16.80
CA LEU A 69 -6.54 -21.55 -16.57
C LEU A 69 -7.58 -21.54 -17.69
N VAL A 70 -7.84 -20.40 -18.31
CA VAL A 70 -8.65 -20.28 -19.54
C VAL A 70 -7.89 -19.41 -20.53
N TRP A 71 -7.85 -19.84 -21.79
CA TRP A 71 -7.24 -19.05 -22.84
C TRP A 71 -7.95 -17.70 -23.01
N ASP A 72 -7.19 -16.63 -23.23
CA ASP A 72 -7.74 -15.29 -23.45
C ASP A 72 -8.72 -15.18 -24.63
N ARG A 73 -8.60 -16.08 -25.62
CA ARG A 73 -9.55 -16.14 -26.75
C ARG A 73 -10.94 -16.63 -26.35
N ASP A 74 -11.05 -17.30 -25.21
CA ASP A 74 -12.26 -17.93 -24.71
C ASP A 74 -12.85 -17.12 -23.54
N THR A 75 -14.11 -17.37 -23.22
CA THR A 75 -14.84 -16.65 -22.17
C THR A 75 -14.83 -17.46 -20.87
N ALA A 76 -14.01 -17.06 -19.89
CA ALA A 76 -14.09 -17.59 -18.54
C ALA A 76 -15.36 -17.11 -17.80
N TRP A 77 -15.84 -17.91 -16.85
CA TRP A 77 -17.08 -17.67 -16.10
C TRP A 77 -16.79 -17.10 -14.70
N HIS A 78 -16.24 -15.88 -14.62
CA HIS A 78 -15.76 -15.31 -13.35
C HIS A 78 -16.68 -14.26 -12.75
N ALA A 79 -17.29 -13.39 -13.56
CA ALA A 79 -17.90 -12.16 -13.08
C ALA A 79 -19.36 -12.30 -12.61
N GLY A 80 -20.00 -13.46 -12.81
CA GLY A 80 -21.44 -13.63 -12.63
C GLY A 80 -22.29 -12.80 -13.60
N ASN A 81 -21.67 -12.20 -14.62
CA ASN A 81 -22.30 -11.30 -15.58
C ASN A 81 -21.77 -11.62 -16.98
N TRP A 82 -22.66 -12.03 -17.89
CA TRP A 82 -22.28 -12.51 -19.22
C TRP A 82 -21.60 -11.44 -20.08
N VAL A 83 -22.09 -10.20 -20.03
CA VAL A 83 -21.48 -9.07 -20.75
C VAL A 83 -20.07 -8.84 -20.21
N ALA A 84 -19.90 -8.86 -18.88
CA ALA A 84 -18.60 -8.69 -18.28
C ALA A 84 -17.63 -9.82 -18.65
N ASN A 85 -18.04 -11.08 -18.54
CA ASN A 85 -17.24 -12.25 -18.90
C ASN A 85 -16.76 -12.16 -20.36
N THR A 86 -17.66 -11.88 -21.30
CA THR A 86 -17.32 -11.85 -22.73
C THR A 86 -16.35 -10.72 -23.11
N THR A 87 -16.27 -9.64 -22.33
CA THR A 87 -15.36 -8.50 -22.63
C THR A 87 -14.17 -8.36 -21.68
N SER A 88 -13.92 -9.31 -20.77
CA SER A 88 -12.80 -9.16 -19.81
C SER A 88 -11.92 -10.36 -19.60
N ILE A 89 -10.70 -10.06 -19.19
CA ILE A 89 -9.80 -11.01 -18.56
C ILE A 89 -10.05 -10.97 -17.04
N GLY A 90 -10.28 -12.14 -16.45
CA GLY A 90 -10.46 -12.34 -15.01
C GLY A 90 -9.18 -12.87 -14.38
N ILE A 91 -8.74 -12.23 -13.30
CA ILE A 91 -7.52 -12.61 -12.56
C ILE A 91 -7.88 -12.88 -11.10
N GLU A 92 -7.65 -14.11 -10.65
CA GLU A 92 -7.75 -14.50 -9.24
C GLU A 92 -6.41 -14.25 -8.51
N HIS A 93 -6.50 -13.84 -7.25
CA HIS A 93 -5.34 -13.60 -6.39
C HIS A 93 -5.49 -14.42 -5.10
N ALA A 94 -4.42 -15.12 -4.71
CA ALA A 94 -4.39 -15.86 -3.45
C ALA A 94 -4.24 -14.92 -2.26
N ASP A 95 -5.14 -15.07 -1.29
CA ASP A 95 -5.08 -14.47 0.04
C ASP A 95 -4.09 -15.23 0.94
N MET A 96 -3.43 -14.49 1.83
CA MET A 96 -2.57 -15.01 2.90
C MET A 96 -3.27 -15.04 4.26
N THR A 97 -4.23 -14.14 4.47
CA THR A 97 -5.01 -14.02 5.70
C THR A 97 -6.48 -13.79 5.36
N SER A 98 -7.39 -14.09 6.30
CA SER A 98 -8.83 -13.95 6.11
C SER A 98 -9.52 -12.97 7.06
N ASP A 99 -8.85 -12.53 8.13
CA ASP A 99 -9.35 -11.51 9.05
C ASP A 99 -8.19 -10.61 9.55
N PRO A 100 -7.93 -9.47 8.89
CA PRO A 100 -8.54 -9.06 7.61
C PRO A 100 -8.03 -9.90 6.43
N TRP A 101 -8.78 -9.89 5.32
CA TRP A 101 -8.26 -10.38 4.03
C TRP A 101 -7.01 -9.62 3.63
N THR A 102 -5.95 -10.31 3.23
CA THR A 102 -4.77 -9.71 2.60
C THR A 102 -4.13 -10.67 1.60
N VAL A 103 -3.52 -10.14 0.55
CA VAL A 103 -2.62 -10.88 -0.35
C VAL A 103 -1.17 -10.59 0.01
N SER A 104 -0.25 -11.51 -0.31
CA SER A 104 1.19 -11.29 -0.11
C SER A 104 1.74 -10.18 -1.01
N GLU A 105 2.92 -9.66 -0.68
CA GLU A 105 3.63 -8.69 -1.53
C GLU A 105 3.93 -9.21 -2.94
N ALA A 106 4.35 -10.48 -3.05
CA ALA A 106 4.64 -11.11 -4.34
C ALA A 106 3.37 -11.28 -5.19
N CYS A 107 2.25 -11.67 -4.57
CA CYS A 107 0.95 -11.74 -5.24
C CYS A 107 0.48 -10.34 -5.68
N LEU A 108 0.64 -9.33 -4.81
CA LEU A 108 0.26 -7.96 -5.10
C LEU A 108 1.04 -7.37 -6.29
N ASP A 109 2.37 -7.56 -6.30
CA ASP A 109 3.23 -7.03 -7.37
C ASP A 109 3.04 -7.76 -8.70
N ASN A 110 3.10 -9.10 -8.70
CA ASN A 110 2.95 -9.87 -9.94
C ASN A 110 1.52 -9.79 -10.51
N GLY A 111 0.50 -9.73 -9.65
CA GLY A 111 -0.87 -9.47 -10.09
C GLY A 111 -1.01 -8.10 -10.75
N ALA A 112 -0.42 -7.07 -10.17
CA ALA A 112 -0.41 -5.73 -10.73
C ALA A 112 0.37 -5.65 -12.06
N HIS A 113 1.51 -6.34 -12.17
CA HIS A 113 2.26 -6.46 -13.42
C HIS A 113 1.44 -7.19 -14.49
N LEU A 114 0.70 -8.24 -14.12
CA LEU A 114 -0.18 -8.94 -15.06
C LEU A 114 -1.29 -8.02 -15.60
N VAL A 115 -1.91 -7.21 -14.74
CA VAL A 115 -2.87 -6.18 -15.17
C VAL A 115 -2.24 -5.23 -16.18
N ALA A 116 -1.04 -4.72 -15.89
CA ALA A 116 -0.30 -3.84 -16.80
C ALA A 116 -0.03 -4.51 -18.15
N ALA A 117 0.43 -5.76 -18.13
CA ALA A 117 0.74 -6.55 -19.30
C ALA A 117 -0.51 -6.76 -20.19
N ILE A 118 -1.64 -7.15 -19.59
CA ILE A 118 -2.91 -7.32 -20.31
C ILE A 118 -3.38 -5.98 -20.91
N CYS A 119 -3.31 -4.91 -20.13
CA CYS A 119 -3.65 -3.57 -20.60
C CYS A 119 -2.81 -3.14 -21.80
N LYS A 120 -1.50 -3.41 -21.78
CA LYS A 120 -0.61 -3.13 -22.91
C LYS A 120 -0.92 -4.02 -24.10
N PHE A 121 -0.99 -5.34 -23.89
CA PHE A 121 -1.16 -6.34 -24.96
C PHE A 121 -2.43 -6.11 -25.78
N TYR A 122 -3.56 -5.83 -25.10
CA TYR A 122 -4.84 -5.57 -25.76
C TYR A 122 -5.08 -4.09 -26.10
N GLY A 123 -4.12 -3.19 -25.83
CA GLY A 123 -4.28 -1.77 -26.12
C GLY A 123 -5.37 -1.08 -25.29
N LEU A 124 -5.60 -1.53 -24.06
CA LEU A 124 -6.63 -0.98 -23.16
C LEU A 124 -6.24 0.38 -22.55
N GLY A 125 -4.98 0.79 -22.74
CA GLY A 125 -4.38 1.98 -22.13
C GLY A 125 -3.89 1.74 -20.70
N ARG A 126 -3.32 2.78 -20.09
CA ARG A 126 -2.77 2.73 -18.73
C ARG A 126 -3.83 2.26 -17.72
N PRO A 127 -3.51 1.37 -16.76
CA PRO A 127 -4.47 0.86 -15.78
C PRO A 127 -5.13 1.97 -14.95
N VAL A 128 -6.46 2.03 -14.99
CA VAL A 128 -7.30 2.97 -14.24
C VAL A 128 -8.52 2.23 -13.72
N TRP A 129 -8.64 2.20 -12.39
CA TRP A 129 -9.78 1.60 -11.71
C TRP A 129 -11.08 2.31 -12.12
N GLY A 130 -12.13 1.54 -12.40
CA GLY A 130 -13.42 2.06 -12.86
C GLY A 130 -13.45 2.45 -14.35
N LYS A 131 -12.36 2.27 -15.10
CA LYS A 131 -12.29 2.55 -16.54
C LYS A 131 -11.94 1.31 -17.36
N ASN A 132 -10.77 0.74 -17.13
CA ASN A 132 -10.27 -0.47 -17.82
C ASN A 132 -9.80 -1.55 -16.83
N VAL A 133 -9.87 -1.27 -15.53
CA VAL A 133 -9.69 -2.24 -14.45
C VAL A 133 -10.88 -2.12 -13.50
N PHE A 134 -11.47 -3.24 -13.10
CA PHE A 134 -12.62 -3.29 -12.21
C PHE A 134 -12.48 -4.42 -11.20
N GLY A 135 -13.20 -4.37 -10.09
CA GLY A 135 -13.34 -5.50 -9.16
C GLY A 135 -14.57 -6.34 -9.48
N HIS A 136 -14.61 -7.58 -9.00
CA HIS A 136 -15.79 -8.45 -9.15
C HIS A 136 -17.08 -7.82 -8.59
N LYS A 137 -16.99 -7.12 -7.46
CA LYS A 137 -18.12 -6.38 -6.84
C LYS A 137 -18.76 -5.31 -7.72
N ASN A 138 -18.12 -4.90 -8.82
CA ASN A 138 -18.73 -4.00 -9.80
C ASN A 138 -19.79 -4.70 -10.67
N PHE A 139 -19.82 -6.04 -10.68
CA PHE A 139 -20.68 -6.84 -11.58
C PHE A 139 -21.57 -7.85 -10.85
N SER A 140 -21.25 -8.19 -9.60
CA SER A 140 -21.99 -9.12 -8.74
C SER A 140 -22.02 -8.62 -7.30
N SER A 141 -23.03 -9.02 -6.54
CA SER A 141 -23.08 -8.76 -5.09
C SER A 141 -22.13 -9.69 -4.35
N THR A 142 -20.92 -9.21 -4.06
CA THR A 142 -19.83 -9.97 -3.42
C THR A 142 -18.86 -9.04 -2.68
N GLU A 143 -18.13 -9.57 -1.70
CA GLU A 143 -16.99 -8.88 -1.08
C GLU A 143 -15.78 -8.80 -2.01
N CYS A 144 -15.66 -9.75 -2.95
CA CYS A 144 -14.57 -9.85 -3.90
C CYS A 144 -14.37 -8.54 -4.70
N PRO A 145 -13.14 -7.98 -4.81
CA PRO A 145 -11.86 -8.61 -4.49
C PRO A 145 -11.27 -8.25 -3.12
N ALA A 146 -12.12 -8.01 -2.11
CA ALA A 146 -11.73 -7.77 -0.72
C ALA A 146 -10.63 -6.70 -0.58
N SER A 147 -9.44 -7.07 -0.09
CA SER A 147 -8.33 -6.15 0.16
C SER A 147 -7.87 -5.39 -1.09
N LEU A 148 -7.97 -5.98 -2.28
CA LEU A 148 -7.56 -5.35 -3.55
C LEU A 148 -8.50 -4.23 -4.00
N ALA A 149 -9.71 -4.17 -3.45
CA ALA A 149 -10.63 -3.02 -3.55
C ALA A 149 -10.74 -2.24 -2.22
N GLY A 150 -9.95 -2.61 -1.22
CA GLY A 150 -9.93 -2.04 0.12
C GLY A 150 -8.52 -1.64 0.54
N SER A 151 -7.99 -2.27 1.59
CA SER A 151 -6.73 -1.90 2.24
C SER A 151 -5.50 -1.89 1.33
N GLN A 152 -5.44 -2.78 0.33
CA GLN A 152 -4.31 -2.91 -0.61
C GLN A 152 -4.56 -2.25 -1.97
N HIS A 153 -5.72 -1.62 -2.17
CA HIS A 153 -6.15 -1.05 -3.45
C HIS A 153 -5.16 -0.03 -4.03
N ALA A 154 -4.76 0.96 -3.22
CA ALA A 154 -3.88 2.04 -3.67
C ALA A 154 -2.52 1.51 -4.10
N ALA A 155 -1.94 0.59 -3.32
CA ALA A 155 -0.65 -0.04 -3.63
C ALA A 155 -0.74 -0.89 -4.91
N TYR A 156 -1.80 -1.68 -5.06
CA TYR A 156 -2.03 -2.51 -6.25
C TYR A 156 -2.11 -1.68 -7.52
N MET A 157 -2.95 -0.63 -7.52
CA MET A 157 -3.14 0.22 -8.70
C MET A 157 -1.89 1.05 -9.01
N ALA A 158 -1.15 1.53 -8.01
CA ALA A 158 0.11 2.24 -8.22
C ALA A 158 1.17 1.32 -8.87
N ARG A 159 1.26 0.06 -8.46
CA ARG A 159 2.15 -0.94 -9.08
C ARG A 159 1.75 -1.24 -10.51
N ALA A 160 0.45 -1.44 -10.77
CA ALA A 160 -0.03 -1.76 -12.12
C ALA A 160 0.28 -0.62 -13.09
N GLN A 161 0.11 0.62 -12.62
CA GLN A 161 0.47 1.81 -13.35
C GLN A 161 1.98 1.93 -13.61
N SER A 162 2.80 1.70 -12.58
CA SER A 162 4.27 1.70 -12.70
C SER A 162 4.77 0.65 -13.69
N TRP A 163 4.25 -0.58 -13.63
CA TRP A 163 4.60 -1.63 -14.58
C TRP A 163 4.20 -1.27 -16.00
N TYR A 164 3.01 -0.69 -16.20
CA TYR A 164 2.57 -0.27 -17.53
C TYR A 164 3.49 0.80 -18.11
N ASP A 165 3.85 1.79 -17.29
CA ASP A 165 4.74 2.89 -17.64
C ASP A 165 6.14 2.38 -18.04
N GLN A 166 6.70 1.44 -17.26
CA GLN A 166 7.96 0.77 -17.59
C GLN A 166 7.86 -0.04 -18.89
N MET A 167 6.80 -0.84 -19.05
CA MET A 167 6.61 -1.65 -20.24
C MET A 167 6.41 -0.81 -21.51
N THR A 168 5.82 0.37 -21.41
CA THR A 168 5.54 1.23 -22.59
C THR A 168 6.65 2.23 -22.90
N GLY A 169 7.72 2.28 -22.10
CA GLY A 169 8.77 3.28 -22.24
C GLY A 169 8.33 4.70 -21.84
N ASN A 170 7.06 4.87 -21.45
CA ASN A 170 6.56 6.07 -20.79
C ASN A 170 6.84 5.93 -19.30
N THR A 171 8.11 5.86 -18.90
CA THR A 171 8.44 6.00 -17.48
C THR A 171 8.21 7.47 -17.13
N PRO A 172 7.20 7.84 -16.30
CA PRO A 172 7.21 9.16 -15.71
C PRO A 172 8.56 9.31 -15.03
N ALA A 173 9.17 10.50 -15.10
CA ALA A 173 10.30 10.83 -14.24
C ALA A 173 9.96 10.31 -12.83
N PRO A 174 10.88 9.60 -12.16
CA PRO A 174 10.60 9.01 -10.85
C PRO A 174 9.88 10.08 -10.04
N ALA A 175 8.69 9.76 -9.54
CA ALA A 175 8.00 10.62 -8.60
C ALA A 175 9.08 11.03 -7.58
N PRO A 176 9.30 12.34 -7.34
CA PRO A 176 10.44 12.80 -6.56
C PRO A 176 10.51 11.92 -5.33
N ALA A 177 11.59 11.13 -5.23
CA ALA A 177 11.71 10.14 -4.18
C ALA A 177 11.42 10.89 -2.89
N THR A 178 10.38 10.48 -2.17
CA THR A 178 10.17 10.98 -0.81
C THR A 178 11.51 10.80 -0.12
N PRO A 179 12.18 11.90 0.29
CA PRO A 179 13.53 11.83 0.79
C PRO A 179 13.59 10.78 1.89
N ASP A 180 14.51 9.83 1.77
CA ASP A 180 14.74 8.84 2.83
C ASP A 180 15.32 9.60 4.03
N ILE A 181 14.43 10.03 4.91
CA ILE A 181 14.77 10.87 6.08
C ILE A 181 15.73 10.12 7.00
N ASP A 182 15.65 8.78 7.06
CA ASP A 182 16.52 7.97 7.90
C ASP A 182 17.93 7.92 7.34
N ALA A 183 18.08 7.65 6.04
CA ALA A 183 19.39 7.66 5.37
C ALA A 183 20.05 9.04 5.39
N LEU A 184 19.26 10.11 5.20
CA LEU A 184 19.76 11.47 5.27
C LEU A 184 20.15 11.87 6.70
N ALA A 185 19.41 11.42 7.71
CA ALA A 185 19.78 11.63 9.11
C ALA A 185 21.08 10.91 9.47
N ASP A 186 21.28 9.67 9.00
CA ASP A 186 22.55 8.94 9.20
C ASP A 186 23.73 9.66 8.54
N ALA A 187 23.55 10.19 7.33
CA ALA A 187 24.58 10.98 6.65
C ALA A 187 24.90 12.31 7.37
N VAL A 188 23.89 12.95 7.98
CA VAL A 188 24.11 14.14 8.83
C VAL A 188 24.88 13.79 10.10
N ILE A 189 24.58 12.64 10.73
CA ILE A 189 25.30 12.15 11.92
C ILE A 189 26.77 11.84 11.59
N ARG A 190 27.05 11.28 10.40
CA ARG A 190 28.41 11.08 9.89
C ARG A 190 29.16 12.37 9.56
N GLY A 191 28.46 13.50 9.43
CA GLY A 191 29.05 14.81 9.15
C GLY A 191 29.03 15.23 7.68
N ASP A 192 28.40 14.46 6.79
CA ASP A 192 28.42 14.66 5.33
C ASP A 192 27.76 15.99 4.89
N TYR A 193 26.95 16.59 5.77
CA TYR A 193 26.18 17.82 5.52
C TYR A 193 26.69 19.05 6.29
N GLY A 194 27.85 18.98 6.93
CA GLY A 194 28.40 20.10 7.70
C GLY A 194 27.55 20.48 8.93
N ASN A 195 27.66 21.74 9.39
CA ASN A 195 26.99 22.25 10.59
C ASN A 195 26.29 23.61 10.33
N GLY A 196 25.40 24.01 11.24
CA GLY A 196 24.73 25.32 11.20
C GLY A 196 23.98 25.62 9.91
N GLU A 197 24.15 26.83 9.39
CA GLU A 197 23.48 27.30 8.17
C GLU A 197 23.89 26.53 6.90
N GLU A 198 25.09 25.94 6.87
CA GLU A 198 25.53 25.12 5.73
C GLU A 198 24.69 23.85 5.61
N ARG A 199 24.41 23.19 6.74
CA ARG A 199 23.53 22.02 6.80
C ARG A 199 22.12 22.38 6.37
N LYS A 200 21.60 23.51 6.85
CA LYS A 200 20.26 24.00 6.50
C LYS A 200 20.12 24.32 5.01
N ARG A 201 21.14 24.95 4.43
CA ARG A 201 21.21 25.25 2.99
C ARG A 201 21.24 23.96 2.15
N ARG A 202 22.03 22.96 2.55
CA ARG A 202 22.17 21.68 1.81
C ARG A 202 20.93 20.79 1.91
N LEU A 203 20.26 20.77 3.08
CA LEU A 203 19.08 19.93 3.30
C LEU A 203 17.76 20.59 2.85
N GLY A 204 17.76 21.91 2.66
CA GLY A 204 16.63 22.66 2.10
C GLY A 204 15.33 22.42 2.86
N ALA A 205 14.24 22.15 2.13
CA ALA A 205 12.92 21.92 2.71
C ALA A 205 12.86 20.70 3.66
N ASN A 206 13.79 19.75 3.52
CA ASN A 206 13.82 18.53 4.35
C ASN A 206 14.58 18.72 5.66
N TYR A 207 15.23 19.87 5.85
CA TYR A 207 16.05 20.16 7.03
C TYR A 207 15.31 19.87 8.34
N ALA A 208 14.07 20.33 8.48
CA ALA A 208 13.31 20.16 9.72
C ALA A 208 13.06 18.69 10.06
N ALA A 209 12.61 17.89 9.09
CA ALA A 209 12.32 16.47 9.28
C ALA A 209 13.60 15.65 9.53
N ILE A 210 14.67 15.94 8.79
CA ILE A 210 15.96 15.25 8.94
C ILE A 210 16.60 15.61 10.28
N GLN A 211 16.58 16.89 10.68
CA GLN A 211 17.15 17.31 11.95
C GLN A 211 16.37 16.74 13.14
N GLN A 212 15.05 16.60 13.04
CA GLN A 212 14.25 15.88 14.03
C GLN A 212 14.72 14.42 14.14
N ARG A 213 14.89 13.74 13.01
CA ARG A 213 15.33 12.33 12.98
C ARG A 213 16.76 12.13 13.48
N VAL A 214 17.66 13.08 13.20
CA VAL A 214 19.02 13.11 13.77
C VAL A 214 18.95 13.21 15.30
N ASN A 215 18.09 14.07 15.84
CA ASN A 215 17.93 14.22 17.28
C ASN A 215 17.38 12.93 17.92
N GLU A 216 16.42 12.27 17.27
CA GLU A 216 15.91 10.97 17.70
C GLU A 216 17.02 9.90 17.74
N LYS A 217 17.78 9.75 16.65
CA LYS A 217 18.88 8.78 16.55
C LYS A 217 20.00 9.03 17.58
N LEU A 218 20.34 10.29 17.84
CA LEU A 218 21.37 10.67 18.84
C LEU A 218 20.87 10.54 20.29
N SER A 219 19.56 10.57 20.51
CA SER A 219 18.97 10.41 21.84
C SER A 219 18.90 8.96 22.36
N GLY A 220 19.25 7.97 21.53
CA GLY A 220 19.22 6.55 21.88
C GLY A 220 17.78 6.00 21.92
N ASN A 221 17.54 4.93 21.16
CA ASN A 221 16.26 4.25 20.97
C ASN A 221 15.44 4.10 22.28
N THR A 222 14.40 4.92 22.46
CA THR A 222 13.25 4.58 23.31
C THR A 222 11.97 4.90 22.54
N PRO A 223 11.08 3.94 22.27
CA PRO A 223 9.81 4.20 21.60
C PRO A 223 8.98 5.20 22.40
N ALA A 224 8.53 6.28 21.77
CA ALA A 224 7.71 7.29 22.41
C ALA A 224 6.35 6.68 22.80
N THR A 225 6.14 6.44 24.10
CA THR A 225 4.80 6.35 24.66
C THR A 225 4.16 7.74 24.62
N LYS A 226 2.87 7.76 24.28
CA LYS A 226 1.96 8.92 24.32
C LYS A 226 2.34 9.88 25.46
N PRO A 227 2.54 11.20 25.23
CA PRO A 227 2.98 12.11 26.27
C PRO A 227 2.04 12.01 27.48
N ALA A 228 2.57 11.57 28.62
CA ALA A 228 1.85 11.69 29.88
C ALA A 228 1.57 13.18 30.11
N ALA A 229 0.36 13.49 30.57
CA ALA A 229 0.00 14.86 30.91
C ALA A 229 1.05 15.47 31.86
N PRO A 230 1.41 16.75 31.72
CA PRO A 230 2.41 17.39 32.57
C PRO A 230 2.07 17.20 34.06
N ASN A 231 3.03 16.64 34.83
CA ASN A 231 2.85 16.44 36.27
C ASN A 231 2.98 17.80 36.99
N ILE A 232 1.83 18.44 37.23
CA ILE A 232 1.73 19.77 37.85
C ILE A 232 2.34 19.80 39.25
N ASP A 233 2.29 18.69 39.99
CA ASP A 233 2.84 18.58 41.34
C ASP A 233 4.37 18.70 41.34
N ALA A 234 5.04 17.98 40.43
CA ALA A 234 6.50 18.03 40.29
C ALA A 234 6.99 19.42 39.83
N LEU A 235 6.24 20.07 38.95
CA LEU A 235 6.53 21.44 38.51
C LEU A 235 6.37 22.45 39.64
N ALA A 236 5.34 22.28 40.50
CA ALA A 236 5.16 23.13 41.67
C ALA A 236 6.31 22.99 42.67
N ASP A 237 6.78 21.77 42.92
CA ASP A 237 7.93 21.54 43.81
C ASP A 237 9.23 22.18 43.26
N ALA A 238 9.45 22.10 41.94
CA ALA A 238 10.59 22.75 41.29
C ALA A 238 10.52 24.28 41.36
N VAL A 239 9.31 24.85 41.27
CA VAL A 239 9.08 26.29 41.47
C VAL A 239 9.40 26.70 42.91
N ILE A 240 8.97 25.92 43.91
CA ILE A 240 9.27 26.17 45.34
C ILE A 240 10.78 26.12 45.59
N ARG A 241 11.50 25.22 44.92
CA ARG A 241 12.97 25.16 44.96
C ARG A 241 13.67 26.28 44.19
N GLY A 242 12.93 27.16 43.51
CA GLY A 242 13.45 28.34 42.82
C GLY A 242 13.95 28.10 41.39
N GLU A 243 13.78 26.89 40.84
CA GLU A 243 14.36 26.48 39.55
C GLU A 243 13.72 27.21 38.34
N TYR A 244 12.53 27.78 38.54
CA TYR A 244 11.77 28.49 37.52
C TYR A 244 11.85 30.01 37.65
N GLY A 245 12.69 30.54 38.54
CA GLY A 245 12.79 31.96 38.80
C GLY A 245 11.52 32.54 39.45
N ASN A 246 11.38 33.87 39.39
CA ASN A 246 10.29 34.63 39.99
C ASN A 246 9.57 35.50 38.96
N GLY A 247 8.35 35.95 39.30
CA GLY A 247 7.56 36.88 38.49
C GLY A 247 7.38 36.46 37.02
N GLU A 248 7.67 37.37 36.10
CA GLU A 248 7.50 37.18 34.65
C GLU A 248 8.41 36.10 34.07
N GLU A 249 9.59 35.83 34.65
CA GLU A 249 10.46 34.76 34.17
C GLU A 249 9.85 33.38 34.44
N ARG A 250 9.20 33.20 35.60
CA ARG A 250 8.45 31.99 35.91
C ARG A 250 7.29 31.78 34.95
N LYS A 251 6.56 32.87 34.65
CA LYS A 251 5.42 32.85 33.72
C LYS A 251 5.85 32.52 32.30
N ARG A 252 6.97 33.10 31.84
CA ARG A 252 7.58 32.80 30.55
C ARG A 252 8.02 31.34 30.45
N ARG A 253 8.63 30.78 31.51
CA ARG A 253 9.13 29.39 31.52
C ARG A 253 8.02 28.34 31.61
N LEU A 254 6.97 28.60 32.39
CA LEU A 254 5.85 27.66 32.55
C LEU A 254 4.80 27.79 31.44
N GLY A 255 4.76 28.93 30.75
CA GLY A 255 3.83 29.19 29.65
C GLY A 255 2.38 28.89 30.02
N ASN A 256 1.74 28.04 29.23
CA ASN A 256 0.32 27.68 29.39
C ASN A 256 0.03 26.93 30.70
N LEU A 257 1.05 26.34 31.33
CA LEU A 257 0.94 25.60 32.61
C LEU A 257 1.07 26.53 33.83
N TYR A 258 1.45 27.79 33.64
CA TYR A 258 1.72 28.73 34.73
C TYR A 258 0.57 28.79 35.74
N SER A 259 -0.67 28.95 35.28
CA SER A 259 -1.83 29.08 36.16
C SER A 259 -2.06 27.83 37.02
N ALA A 260 -1.96 26.64 36.42
CA ALA A 260 -2.16 25.37 37.12
C ALA A 260 -1.03 25.08 38.14
N VAL A 261 0.22 25.33 37.74
CA VAL A 261 1.39 25.13 38.61
C VAL A 261 1.41 26.16 39.75
N GLN A 262 1.10 27.43 39.46
CA GLN A 262 1.08 28.48 40.49
C GLN A 262 -0.04 28.26 41.52
N ALA A 263 -1.22 27.79 41.09
CA ALA A 263 -2.29 27.40 42.01
C ALA A 263 -1.82 26.25 42.95
N ARG A 264 -1.08 25.29 42.42
CA ARG A 264 -0.54 24.18 43.23
C ARG A 264 0.58 24.60 44.18
N VAL A 265 1.45 25.54 43.76
CA VAL A 265 2.46 26.15 44.63
C VAL A 265 1.79 26.86 45.82
N ASN A 266 0.74 27.65 45.58
CA ASN A 266 0.00 28.34 46.64
C ASN A 266 -0.60 27.33 47.65
N ALA A 267 -1.24 26.27 47.14
CA ALA A 267 -1.79 25.21 47.97
C ALA A 267 -0.73 24.50 48.83
N LYS A 268 0.51 24.34 48.34
CA LYS A 268 1.62 23.71 49.09
C LYS A 268 2.25 24.64 50.13
N LEU A 269 2.22 25.95 49.91
CA LEU A 269 2.79 26.96 50.81
C LEU A 269 1.77 27.58 51.79
N GLY A 270 0.49 27.21 51.68
CA GLY A 270 -0.56 27.61 52.62
C GLY A 270 -1.09 29.03 52.41
N TYR A 271 -1.07 29.53 51.16
CA TYR A 271 -1.63 30.83 50.75
C TYR A 271 -2.97 30.69 50.02
#